data_AF-A0A4Q2ZHQ7-F1
#
_entry.id   AF-A0A4Q2ZHQ7-F1
#
_cell.length_a   1.000
_cell.length_b   1.000
_cell.length_c   1.000
_cell.angle_alpha   90.00
_cell.angle_beta   90.00
_cell.angle_gamma   90.00
#
_symmetry.space_group_name_H-M   'P 1'
#
loop_
_entity.id
_entity.type
_entity.pdbx_description
1 polymer ?
#
loop_
_entity_poly.entity_id
_entity_poly.type
_entity_poly.pdbx_seq_one_letter_code
_entity_poly.pdbx_strand_id
1 'polypeptide(L)'
;MRNYLVTFHDSTDPEAWAKLSETLKENYNLWAAEPDAGLFFIAADATAPQILEHLSDAYQTELAHTLYVFEITGEWDGGGTSDVMRAIQERVPRAS
;
A
#
# COMPACT_ATOMS: atom_id res chain seq x y z
N MET A 1 -4.59 12.42 -11.65
CA MET A 1 -4.84 11.17 -10.88
C MET A 1 -3.90 10.06 -11.32
N ARG A 2 -3.12 9.52 -10.40
CA ARG A 2 -2.09 8.48 -10.60
C ARG A 2 -2.41 7.29 -9.69
N ASN A 3 -1.94 6.10 -10.07
CA ASN A 3 -2.19 4.86 -9.33
C ASN A 3 -1.00 4.54 -8.42
N TYR A 4 -1.29 4.03 -7.23
CA TYR A 4 -0.29 3.70 -6.23
C TYR A 4 -0.59 2.36 -5.57
N LEU A 5 0.47 1.61 -5.28
CA LEU A 5 0.46 0.52 -4.32
C LEU A 5 0.99 1.05 -2.98
N VAL A 6 0.21 0.88 -1.92
CA VAL A 6 0.58 1.16 -0.53
C VAL A 6 0.71 -0.17 0.19
N THR A 7 1.81 -0.38 0.91
CA THR A 7 2.08 -1.64 1.61
C THR A 7 2.89 -1.46 2.88
N PHE A 8 2.77 -2.42 3.81
CA PHE A 8 3.59 -2.54 5.00
C PHE A 8 4.61 -3.66 4.87
N HIS A 9 5.84 -3.41 5.32
CA HIS A 9 6.82 -4.47 5.58
C HIS A 9 6.74 -4.92 7.05
N ASP A 10 6.60 -6.22 7.31
CA ASP A 10 6.82 -6.81 8.64
C ASP A 10 5.85 -6.38 9.76
N SER A 11 4.73 -5.73 9.44
CA SER A 11 3.65 -5.51 10.41
C SER A 11 2.71 -6.71 10.42
N THR A 12 2.64 -7.42 11.56
CA THR A 12 1.65 -8.49 11.81
C THR A 12 0.44 -7.99 12.60
N ASP A 13 0.33 -6.68 12.81
CA ASP A 13 -0.72 -6.05 13.60
C ASP A 13 -2.00 -5.81 12.75
N PRO A 14 -3.07 -6.58 13.00
CA PRO A 14 -4.31 -6.45 12.23
C PRO A 14 -5.03 -5.11 12.48
N GLU A 15 -4.84 -4.49 13.65
CA GLU A 15 -5.45 -3.19 13.97
C GLU A 15 -4.80 -2.08 13.14
N ALA A 16 -3.48 -2.15 12.94
CA ALA A 16 -2.75 -1.24 12.07
C ALA A 16 -3.23 -1.32 10.60
N TRP A 17 -3.50 -2.52 10.09
CA TRP A 17 -4.02 -2.71 8.74
C TRP A 17 -5.46 -2.20 8.59
N ALA A 18 -6.32 -2.46 9.58
CA ALA A 18 -7.69 -1.98 9.57
C ALA A 18 -7.73 -0.45 9.55
N LYS A 19 -6.97 0.18 10.44
CA LYS A 19 -6.84 1.64 10.47
C LYS A 19 -6.31 2.16 9.14
N LEU A 20 -5.35 1.47 8.49
CA LEU A 20 -4.76 1.96 7.23
C LEU A 20 -5.82 1.91 6.14
N SER A 21 -6.55 0.79 6.07
CA SER A 21 -7.66 0.64 5.14
C SER A 21 -8.67 1.78 5.30
N GLU A 22 -9.03 2.14 6.53
CA GLU A 22 -9.93 3.27 6.82
C GLU A 22 -9.33 4.59 6.35
N THR A 23 -8.09 4.89 6.74
CA THR A 23 -7.38 6.12 6.35
C THR A 23 -7.31 6.26 4.82
N LEU A 24 -7.02 5.17 4.12
CA LEU A 24 -6.94 5.16 2.67
C LEU A 24 -8.30 5.39 2.00
N LYS A 25 -9.37 4.78 2.53
CA LYS A 25 -10.75 4.96 2.01
C LYS A 25 -11.27 6.39 2.21
N GLU A 26 -10.89 7.04 3.30
CA GLU A 26 -11.32 8.40 3.62
C GLU A 26 -10.62 9.47 2.77
N ASN A 27 -9.37 9.22 2.38
CA ASN A 27 -8.51 10.25 1.78
C ASN A 27 -8.17 9.99 0.31
N TYR A 28 -8.31 8.76 -0.18
CA TYR A 28 -7.94 8.37 -1.54
C TYR A 28 -9.00 7.48 -2.18
N ASN A 29 -8.92 7.33 -3.51
CA ASN A 29 -9.78 6.40 -4.22
C ASN A 29 -9.19 4.98 -4.12
N LEU A 30 -9.54 4.25 -3.06
CA LEU A 30 -9.17 2.83 -2.90
C LEU A 30 -10.00 1.96 -3.84
N TRP A 31 -9.35 1.35 -4.83
CA TRP A 31 -10.02 0.54 -5.85
C TRP A 31 -9.73 -0.96 -5.77
N ALA A 32 -8.67 -1.37 -5.06
CA ALA A 32 -8.45 -2.76 -4.67
C ALA A 32 -7.68 -2.84 -3.35
N ALA A 33 -7.84 -3.95 -2.62
CA ALA A 33 -7.08 -4.23 -1.41
C ALA A 33 -6.98 -5.74 -1.18
N GLU A 34 -5.82 -6.19 -0.71
CA GLU A 34 -5.59 -7.51 -0.13
C GLU A 34 -5.08 -7.31 1.31
N PRO A 35 -6.00 -7.14 2.29
CA PRO A 35 -5.62 -6.84 3.67
C PRO A 35 -4.74 -7.93 4.28
N ASP A 36 -5.01 -9.20 3.98
CA ASP A 36 -4.22 -10.35 4.47
C ASP A 36 -2.77 -10.34 3.98
N ALA A 37 -2.51 -9.66 2.86
CA ALA A 37 -1.17 -9.48 2.30
C ALA A 37 -0.57 -8.10 2.62
N GLY A 38 -1.31 -7.21 3.29
CA GLY A 38 -0.89 -5.84 3.57
C GLY A 38 -0.74 -4.98 2.32
N LEU A 39 -1.60 -5.17 1.31
CA LEU A 39 -1.49 -4.49 0.01
C LEU A 39 -2.76 -3.70 -0.29
N PHE A 40 -2.59 -2.42 -0.63
CA PHE A 40 -3.69 -1.50 -0.89
C PHE A 40 -3.42 -0.70 -2.16
N PHE A 41 -4.40 -0.67 -3.06
CA PHE A 41 -4.28 0.00 -4.34
C PHE A 41 -5.18 1.22 -4.40
N ILE A 42 -4.55 2.39 -4.50
CA ILE A 42 -5.25 3.67 -4.48
C ILE A 42 -5.01 4.45 -5.77
N ALA A 43 -5.92 5.36 -6.08
CA ALA A 43 -5.70 6.42 -7.05
C ALA A 43 -5.77 7.77 -6.33
N ALA A 44 -4.78 8.64 -6.57
CA ALA A 44 -4.65 9.92 -5.89
C ALA A 44 -4.17 11.03 -6.84
N ASP A 45 -4.46 12.27 -6.49
CA ASP A 45 -3.87 13.47 -7.13
C ASP A 45 -2.75 14.07 -6.28
N ALA A 46 -1.94 13.19 -5.70
CA ALA A 46 -0.78 13.48 -4.88
C ALA A 46 0.40 12.63 -5.35
N THR A 47 1.62 13.07 -5.08
CA THR A 47 2.83 12.30 -5.36
C THR A 47 3.06 11.25 -4.28
N ALA A 48 3.82 10.18 -4.59
CA ALA A 48 4.15 9.14 -3.61
C ALA A 48 4.75 9.69 -2.29
N PRO A 49 5.68 10.66 -2.30
CA PRO A 49 6.20 11.27 -1.07
C PRO A 49 5.13 11.98 -0.23
N GLN A 50 4.18 12.69 -0.87
CA GLN A 50 3.09 13.37 -0.16
C GLN A 50 2.12 12.36 0.47
N ILE A 51 1.84 11.27 -0.23
CA ILE A 51 1.02 10.18 0.31
C ILE A 51 1.72 9.53 1.51
N LEU A 52 3.03 9.26 1.38
CA LEU A 52 3.83 8.68 2.45
C LEU A 52 3.90 9.59 3.68
N GLU A 53 4.13 10.89 3.50
CA GLU A 53 4.15 11.89 4.57
C GLU A 53 2.81 11.94 5.31
N HIS A 54 1.71 12.08 4.56
CA HIS A 54 0.36 12.11 5.15
C HIS A 54 0.04 10.83 5.94
N LEU A 55 0.37 9.66 5.39
CA LEU A 55 0.17 8.40 6.08
C LEU A 55 1.10 8.28 7.29
N SER A 56 2.35 8.71 7.20
CA SER A 56 3.28 8.69 8.35
C SER A 56 2.81 9.59 9.49
N ASP A 57 2.17 10.72 9.21
CA ASP A 57 1.58 11.58 10.24
C ASP A 57 0.37 10.91 10.93
N ALA A 58 -0.41 10.14 10.17
CA ALA A 58 -1.55 9.38 10.70
C ALA A 58 -1.14 8.13 11.51
N TYR A 59 0.00 7.54 11.18
CA TYR A 59 0.61 6.37 11.83
C TYR A 59 1.85 6.81 12.60
N GLN A 60 1.67 7.18 13.88
CA GLN A 60 2.76 7.53 14.79
C GLN A 60 4.03 6.68 14.54
N THR A 61 5.17 7.36 14.51
CA THR A 61 6.48 7.00 13.94
C THR A 61 6.98 5.55 13.99
N GLU A 62 6.49 4.71 14.90
CA GLU A 62 6.93 3.31 15.00
C GLU A 62 6.53 2.45 13.79
N LEU A 63 5.38 2.73 13.16
CA LEU A 63 4.89 2.03 11.96
C LEU A 63 5.22 2.76 10.64
N ALA A 64 5.69 4.01 10.72
CA ALA A 64 6.04 4.78 9.52
C ALA A 64 7.26 4.18 8.79
N HIS A 65 8.18 3.56 9.54
CA HIS A 65 9.38 2.92 8.99
C HIS A 65 9.10 1.68 8.13
N THR A 66 7.89 1.15 8.20
CA THR A 66 7.48 -0.04 7.46
C THR A 66 6.53 0.28 6.32
N LEU A 67 6.15 1.55 6.11
CA LEU A 67 5.21 1.95 5.07
C LEU A 67 5.93 2.26 3.75
N TYR A 68 5.44 1.69 2.65
CA TYR A 68 5.95 1.91 1.30
C TYR A 68 4.83 2.36 0.38
N VAL A 69 5.13 3.33 -0.47
CA VAL A 69 4.24 3.84 -1.52
C VAL A 69 4.96 3.76 -2.86
N PHE A 70 4.43 2.94 -3.77
CA PHE A 70 4.98 2.75 -5.11
C PHE A 70 4.05 3.37 -6.14
N GLU A 71 4.56 4.30 -6.95
CA GLU A 71 3.81 4.80 -8.12
C GLU A 71 3.77 3.73 -9.20
N ILE A 72 2.56 3.40 -9.64
CA ILE A 72 2.31 2.47 -10.73
C ILE A 72 2.32 3.26 -12.03
N THR A 73 3.30 2.97 -12.89
CA THR A 73 3.41 3.57 -14.22
C THR A 73 3.13 2.52 -15.30
N GLY A 74 2.21 2.80 -16.22
CA GLY A 74 1.78 1.88 -17.29
C GLY A 74 0.26 1.67 -17.37
N GLU A 75 -0.19 0.92 -18.38
CA GLU A 75 -1.58 0.46 -18.45
C GLU A 75 -1.80 -0.69 -17.45
N TRP A 76 -2.84 -0.56 -16.64
CA TRP A 76 -3.27 -1.56 -15.68
C TRP A 76 -4.65 -2.05 -16.11
N ASP A 77 -4.73 -3.23 -16.73
CA ASP A 77 -5.98 -3.77 -17.28
C ASP A 77 -6.86 -4.51 -16.25
N GLY A 78 -6.47 -4.48 -14.98
CA GLY A 78 -7.16 -5.19 -13.90
C GLY A 78 -6.74 -6.66 -13.73
N GLY A 79 -5.98 -7.23 -14.67
CA GLY A 79 -5.31 -8.53 -14.57
C GLY A 79 -3.91 -8.45 -13.95
N GLY A 80 -3.29 -7.27 -13.95
CA GLY A 80 -1.94 -7.02 -13.42
C GLY A 80 -1.78 -7.22 -11.91
N THR A 81 -2.87 -7.34 -11.15
CA THR A 81 -2.84 -7.61 -9.71
C THR A 81 -2.10 -8.91 -9.43
N SER A 82 -2.38 -10.00 -10.16
CA SER A 82 -1.74 -11.30 -9.93
C SER A 82 -0.24 -11.30 -10.27
N ASP A 83 0.20 -10.53 -11.27
CA ASP A 83 1.62 -10.44 -11.64
C ASP A 83 2.43 -9.53 -10.70
N VAL A 84 1.82 -8.45 -10.19
CA VAL A 84 2.44 -7.61 -9.16
C VAL A 84 2.49 -8.36 -7.82
N MET A 85 1.42 -9.05 -7.45
CA MET A 85 1.39 -9.95 -6.29
C MET A 85 2.48 -11.02 -6.39
N ARG A 86 2.63 -11.65 -7.56
CA ARG A 86 3.70 -12.63 -7.82
C ARG A 86 5.08 -12.00 -7.73
N ALA A 87 5.30 -10.84 -8.34
CA ALA A 87 6.59 -10.15 -8.31
C ALA A 87 7.00 -9.68 -6.90
N ILE A 88 6.04 -9.32 -6.04
CA ILE A 88 6.27 -9.00 -4.63
C ILE A 88 6.58 -10.29 -3.86
N GLN A 89 5.77 -11.34 -4.02
CA GLN A 89 5.98 -12.64 -3.34
C GLN A 89 7.30 -13.32 -3.73
N GLU A 90 7.76 -13.16 -4.97
CA GLU A 90 9.02 -13.72 -5.47
C GLU A 90 10.26 -12.96 -4.97
N ARG A 91 10.12 -11.69 -4.59
CA ARG A 91 11.23 -10.82 -4.15
C ARG A 91 11.33 -10.64 -2.64
N VAL A 92 10.27 -10.92 -1.89
CA VAL A 92 10.34 -10.99 -0.42
C VAL A 92 10.92 -12.35 -0.04
N PRO A 93 12.15 -12.42 0.51
CA PRO A 93 12.68 -13.69 0.99
C PRO A 93 11.74 -14.20 2.07
N ARG A 94 11.19 -15.41 1.90
CA ARG A 94 10.49 -16.08 2.99
C ARG A 94 11.50 -16.25 4.12
N ALA A 95 11.29 -15.52 5.22
CA ALA A 95 12.01 -15.77 6.46
C ALA A 95 11.84 -17.26 6.79
N SER A 96 12.98 -17.96 6.81
CA SER A 96 13.09 -19.38 7.14
C SER A 96 13.17 -19.55 8.64
#